data_AF-A0A831LH93-F1
#
_entry.id   AF-A0A831LH93-F1
#
_cell.length_a   1.000
_cell.length_b   1.000
_cell.length_c   1.000
_cell.angle_alpha   90.00
_cell.angle_beta   90.00
_cell.angle_gamma   90.00
#
_symmetry.space_group_name_H-M   'P 1'
#
loop_
_entity.id
_entity.type
_entity.pdbx_description
1 polymer ?
#
loop_
_entity_poly.entity_id
_entity_poly.type
_entity_poly.pdbx_seq_one_letter_code
_entity_poly.pdbx_strand_id
1 'polypeptide(L)'
;MKLSPRMHFLLKNGVKGLAWLAVILLIYIFVENFFILHAPDEWVKRFYARPLVIYLIYFGSEFFFGIIPPEIFMIWAVKKGGVLNYTFTVAFFAVVSYVLGYVTFLIGQYLHKKIAFRYVRIKYFKQSWPQLKKYGIFLIIVAAITPLPWSAICLLVGSAGYPSG
;
A
#
# COMPACT_ATOMS: atom_id res chain seq x y z
N MET A 1 -6.37 -9.01 -32.04
CA MET A 1 -5.00 -9.28 -31.50
C MET A 1 -5.13 -10.12 -30.23
N LYS A 2 -4.46 -11.28 -30.13
CA LYS A 2 -4.44 -12.06 -28.88
C LYS A 2 -3.44 -11.41 -27.91
N LEU A 3 -3.91 -10.94 -26.75
CA LEU A 3 -3.07 -10.36 -25.71
C LEU A 3 -2.13 -11.42 -25.12
N SER A 4 -0.89 -11.03 -24.80
CA SER A 4 0.03 -11.94 -24.11
C SER A 4 -0.49 -12.28 -22.70
N PRO A 5 -0.17 -13.46 -22.13
CA PRO A 5 -0.62 -13.85 -20.79
C PRO A 5 -0.22 -12.85 -19.68
N ARG A 6 0.90 -12.14 -19.86
CA ARG A 6 1.37 -11.09 -18.93
C ARG A 6 0.55 -9.82 -19.05
N MET A 7 0.22 -9.40 -20.28
CA MET A 7 -0.64 -8.24 -20.51
C MET A 7 -2.07 -8.50 -19.99
N HIS A 8 -2.59 -9.71 -20.23
CA HIS A 8 -3.88 -10.10 -19.67
C HIS A 8 -3.88 -10.10 -18.14
N PHE A 9 -2.80 -10.56 -17.49
CA PHE A 9 -2.64 -10.46 -16.04
C PHE A 9 -2.61 -9.02 -15.55
N LEU A 10 -1.87 -8.14 -16.21
CA LEU A 10 -1.78 -6.72 -15.84
C LEU A 10 -3.15 -6.05 -15.93
N LEU A 11 -3.84 -6.20 -17.06
CA LEU A 11 -5.16 -5.59 -17.26
C LEU A 11 -6.19 -6.14 -16.27
N LYS A 12 -6.25 -7.46 -16.10
CA LYS A 12 -7.21 -8.09 -15.20
C LYS A 12 -7.02 -7.66 -13.76
N ASN A 13 -5.78 -7.63 -13.26
CA ASN A 13 -5.53 -7.26 -11.86
C ASN A 13 -5.49 -5.75 -11.65
N GLY A 14 -5.06 -4.98 -12.65
CA GLY A 14 -5.14 -3.52 -12.61
C GLY A 14 -6.59 -3.03 -12.54
N VAL A 15 -7.48 -3.56 -13.39
CA VAL A 15 -8.92 -3.24 -13.32
C VAL A 15 -9.52 -3.64 -11.98
N LYS A 16 -9.16 -4.82 -11.44
CA LYS A 16 -9.58 -5.22 -10.09
C LYS A 16 -9.06 -4.28 -9.00
N GLY A 17 -7.82 -3.81 -9.13
CA GLY A 17 -7.22 -2.83 -8.23
C GLY A 17 -7.97 -1.52 -8.23
N LEU A 18 -8.27 -0.99 -9.41
CA LEU A 18 -9.06 0.22 -9.59
C LEU A 18 -10.49 0.06 -9.07
N ALA A 19 -11.11 -1.11 -9.27
CA ALA A 19 -12.40 -1.41 -8.69
C ALA A 19 -12.34 -1.40 -7.16
N TRP A 20 -11.28 -1.97 -6.56
CA TRP A 20 -11.06 -1.90 -5.12
C TRP A 20 -10.85 -0.47 -4.61
N LEU A 21 -10.07 0.34 -5.35
CA LEU A 21 -9.92 1.76 -5.06
C LEU A 21 -11.28 2.47 -5.05
N ALA A 22 -12.12 2.23 -6.06
CA ALA A 22 -13.45 2.80 -6.13
C ALA A 22 -14.32 2.38 -4.93
N VAL A 23 -14.24 1.12 -4.49
CA VAL A 23 -14.94 0.64 -3.30
C VAL A 23 -14.44 1.35 -2.04
N ILE A 24 -13.12 1.51 -1.86
CA ILE A 24 -12.55 2.26 -0.73
C ILE A 24 -13.07 3.71 -0.72
N LEU A 25 -13.10 4.37 -1.87
CA LEU A 25 -13.63 5.72 -2.01
C LEU A 25 -15.13 5.79 -1.69
N LEU A 26 -15.93 4.83 -2.17
CA LEU A 26 -17.36 4.78 -1.89
C LEU A 26 -17.64 4.55 -0.40
N ILE A 27 -16.91 3.64 0.25
CA ILE A 27 -17.00 3.41 1.69
C ILE A 27 -16.62 4.68 2.43
N TYR A 28 -15.53 5.34 2.04
CA TYR A 28 -15.11 6.60 2.64
C TYR A 28 -16.19 7.67 2.52
N ILE A 29 -16.77 7.88 1.34
CA ILE A 29 -17.84 8.87 1.11
C ILE A 29 -19.09 8.52 1.93
N PHE A 30 -19.46 7.23 2.00
CA PHE A 30 -20.57 6.76 2.81
C PHE A 30 -20.34 7.06 4.29
N VAL A 31 -19.16 6.72 4.82
CA VAL A 31 -18.80 7.00 6.22
C VAL A 31 -18.79 8.51 6.49
N GLU A 32 -18.23 9.31 5.58
CA GLU A 32 -18.21 10.76 5.71
C GLU A 32 -19.64 11.34 5.77
N ASN A 33 -20.49 10.95 4.83
CA ASN A 33 -21.83 11.50 4.71
C ASN A 33 -22.78 11.05 5.83
N PHE A 34 -22.73 9.77 6.23
CA PHE A 34 -23.66 9.22 7.23
C PHE A 34 -23.17 9.38 8.66
N PHE A 35 -21.85 9.28 8.93
CA PHE A 35 -21.32 9.29 10.29
C PHE A 35 -20.65 10.62 10.64
N ILE A 36 -19.85 11.22 9.75
CA ILE A 36 -19.04 12.40 10.09
C ILE A 36 -19.84 13.70 9.98
N LEU A 37 -20.72 13.84 8.97
CA LEU A 37 -21.56 15.03 8.82
C LEU A 37 -22.69 15.11 9.87
N HIS A 38 -23.12 13.97 10.42
CA HIS A 38 -24.26 13.88 11.34
C HIS A 38 -23.86 13.67 12.82
N ALA A 39 -22.58 13.41 13.13
CA ALA A 39 -22.08 13.29 14.50
C ALA A 39 -21.29 14.55 14.94
N PRO A 40 -21.50 15.06 16.17
CA PRO A 40 -20.77 16.21 16.72
C PRO A 40 -19.42 15.79 17.31
N ASP A 41 -18.68 14.89 16.66
CA ASP A 41 -17.50 14.28 17.26
C ASP A 41 -16.27 15.18 17.09
N GLU A 42 -16.19 16.20 17.96
CA GLU A 42 -15.02 17.03 18.25
C GLU A 42 -13.73 16.21 18.34
N TRP A 43 -13.81 14.96 18.79
CA TRP A 43 -12.67 14.03 18.87
C TRP A 43 -12.09 13.68 17.49
N VAL A 44 -12.94 13.39 16.49
CA VAL A 44 -12.49 13.10 15.12
C VAL A 44 -11.83 14.34 14.53
N LYS A 45 -12.42 15.52 14.71
CA LYS A 45 -11.81 16.79 14.28
C LYS A 45 -10.47 17.05 14.97
N ARG A 46 -10.37 16.83 16.28
CA ARG A 46 -9.12 16.99 17.05
C ARG A 46 -8.03 15.98 16.67
N PHE A 47 -8.42 14.74 16.34
CA PHE A 47 -7.50 13.71 15.88
C PHE A 47 -6.98 14.04 14.47
N TYR A 48 -7.89 14.41 13.55
CA TYR A 48 -7.56 14.84 12.19
C TYR A 48 -6.71 16.12 12.16
N ALA A 49 -6.84 16.98 13.18
CA ALA A 49 -6.07 18.20 13.35
C ALA A 49 -4.63 17.99 13.86
N ARG A 50 -4.18 16.75 14.11
CA ARG A 50 -2.83 16.42 14.59
C ARG A 50 -2.01 15.67 13.52
N PRO A 51 -1.32 16.39 12.60
CA PRO A 51 -0.65 15.79 11.44
C PRO A 51 0.44 14.80 11.82
N LEU A 52 1.18 15.10 12.89
CA LEU A 52 2.28 14.27 13.36
C LEU A 52 1.80 12.86 13.78
N VAL A 53 0.65 12.78 14.43
CA VAL A 53 0.07 11.49 14.84
C VAL A 53 -0.27 10.65 13.62
N ILE A 54 -0.85 11.27 12.59
CA ILE A 54 -1.25 10.60 11.36
C ILE A 54 -0.02 10.14 10.57
N TYR A 55 1.05 10.95 10.53
CA TYR A 55 2.32 10.56 9.91
C TYR A 55 2.98 9.39 10.63
N LEU A 56 2.93 9.35 11.96
CA LEU A 56 3.45 8.22 12.74
C LEU A 56 2.63 6.95 12.52
N ILE A 57 1.30 7.08 12.46
CA ILE A 57 0.41 5.94 12.15
C ILE A 57 0.69 5.43 10.74
N TYR A 58 0.84 6.33 9.76
CA TYR A 58 1.20 5.95 8.39
C TYR A 58 2.55 5.24 8.33
N PHE A 59 3.58 5.80 8.97
CA PHE A 59 4.90 5.18 9.03
C PHE A 59 4.84 3.78 9.64
N GLY A 60 4.13 3.64 10.76
CA GLY A 60 3.93 2.36 11.42
C GLY A 60 3.13 1.38 10.57
N SER A 61 2.00 1.82 10.00
CA SER A 61 1.17 0.98 9.15
C SER A 61 1.97 0.49 7.97
N GLU A 62 2.66 1.40 7.27
CA GLU A 62 3.49 1.08 6.12
C GLU A 62 4.60 0.11 6.50
N PHE A 63 5.29 0.28 7.63
CA PHE A 63 6.32 -0.67 8.04
C PHE A 63 5.78 -2.07 8.37
N PHE A 64 4.65 -2.17 9.08
CA PHE A 64 4.04 -3.44 9.50
C PHE A 64 3.08 -4.03 8.44
N PHE A 65 3.55 -4.14 7.20
CA PHE A 65 2.83 -4.77 6.06
C PHE A 65 1.63 -3.98 5.53
N GLY A 66 1.55 -2.67 5.85
CA GLY A 66 0.51 -1.75 5.39
C GLY A 66 -0.90 -2.25 5.62
N ILE A 67 -1.17 -2.51 6.91
CA ILE A 67 -2.51 -2.80 7.47
C ILE A 67 -3.54 -1.78 6.98
N ILE A 68 -3.11 -0.53 6.80
CA ILE A 68 -3.93 0.60 6.38
C ILE A 68 -3.46 1.01 4.98
N PRO A 69 -4.32 0.91 3.95
CA PRO A 69 -3.98 1.36 2.61
C PRO A 69 -3.53 2.84 2.59
N PRO A 70 -2.45 3.19 1.85
CA PRO A 70 -1.93 4.55 1.77
C PRO A 70 -2.98 5.56 1.28
N GLU A 71 -3.99 5.10 0.53
CA GLU A 71 -5.10 5.89 0.01
C GLU A 71 -5.90 6.60 1.10
N ILE A 72 -6.05 5.98 2.27
CA ILE A 72 -6.78 6.57 3.39
C ILE A 72 -6.06 7.85 3.88
N PHE A 73 -4.74 7.82 3.91
CA PHE A 73 -3.92 8.96 4.30
C PHE A 73 -3.90 10.05 3.21
N MET A 74 -3.95 9.66 1.94
CA MET A 74 -4.08 10.61 0.83
C MET A 74 -5.42 11.36 0.88
N ILE A 75 -6.52 10.65 1.15
CA ILE A 75 -7.84 11.26 1.31
C ILE A 75 -7.85 12.25 2.49
N TRP A 76 -7.23 11.89 3.61
CA TRP A 76 -7.03 12.82 4.73
C TRP A 76 -6.24 14.07 4.31
N ALA A 77 -5.16 13.91 3.54
CA ALA A 77 -4.33 15.02 3.09
C ALA A 77 -5.09 16.02 2.23
N VAL A 78 -6.04 15.54 1.38
CA VAL A 78 -6.91 16.40 0.55
C VAL A 78 -7.77 17.32 1.41
N LYS A 79 -8.25 16.86 2.58
CA LYS A 79 -9.16 17.62 3.44
C LYS A 79 -8.45 18.65 4.32
N LYS A 80 -7.13 18.53 4.49
CA LYS A 80 -6.35 19.25 5.51
C LYS A 80 -5.68 20.54 4.99
N GLY A 81 -5.74 20.83 3.69
CA GLY A 81 -5.20 22.09 3.15
C GLY A 81 -5.40 22.26 1.65
N GLY A 82 -4.93 23.40 1.13
CA GLY A 82 -4.92 23.65 -0.32
C GLY A 82 -3.95 22.74 -1.08
N VAL A 83 -3.96 22.87 -2.41
CA VAL A 83 -3.20 22.03 -3.35
C VAL A 83 -1.72 21.88 -2.96
N LEU A 84 -1.06 22.95 -2.52
CA LEU A 84 0.36 22.90 -2.10
C LEU A 84 0.59 21.99 -0.89
N ASN A 85 -0.24 22.08 0.15
CA ASN A 85 -0.12 21.24 1.34
C ASN A 85 -0.36 19.77 1.01
N TYR A 86 -1.31 19.49 0.12
CA TYR A 86 -1.54 18.14 -0.38
C TYR A 86 -0.29 17.59 -1.08
N THR A 87 0.29 18.34 -2.02
CA THR A 87 1.49 17.92 -2.76
C THR A 87 2.66 17.62 -1.83
N PHE A 88 2.96 18.49 -0.85
CA PHE A 88 4.04 18.23 0.12
C PHE A 88 3.76 17.01 1.00
N THR A 89 2.51 16.81 1.41
CA THR A 89 2.12 15.66 2.25
C THR A 89 2.24 14.35 1.49
N VAL A 90 1.77 14.29 0.23
CA VAL A 90 1.90 13.11 -0.63
C VAL A 90 3.36 12.85 -1.00
N ALA A 91 4.15 13.89 -1.26
CA ALA A 91 5.59 13.75 -1.49
C ALA A 91 6.30 13.15 -0.27
N PHE A 92 5.95 13.60 0.94
CA PHE A 92 6.45 13.01 2.18
C PHE A 92 6.08 11.52 2.29
N PHE A 93 4.82 11.16 2.05
CA PHE A 93 4.38 9.76 2.05
C PHE A 93 5.14 8.93 1.00
N ALA A 94 5.32 9.44 -0.21
CA ALA A 94 6.08 8.75 -1.25
C ALA A 94 7.53 8.46 -0.82
N VAL A 95 8.21 9.43 -0.21
CA VAL A 95 9.58 9.24 0.31
C VAL A 95 9.60 8.20 1.42
N VAL A 96 8.66 8.28 2.37
CA VAL A 96 8.57 7.31 3.47
C VAL A 96 8.28 5.90 2.95
N SER A 97 7.29 5.71 2.08
CA SER A 97 7.00 4.42 1.44
C SER A 97 8.20 3.88 0.70
N TYR A 98 8.94 4.73 -0.04
CA TYR A 98 10.15 4.29 -0.75
C TYR A 98 11.23 3.78 0.21
N VAL A 99 11.54 4.55 1.27
CA VAL A 99 12.55 4.17 2.27
C VAL A 99 12.13 2.90 3.01
N LEU A 100 10.89 2.82 3.49
CA LEU A 100 10.37 1.63 4.17
C LEU A 100 10.29 0.42 3.24
N GLY A 101 9.93 0.63 1.98
CA GLY A 101 9.98 -0.38 0.93
C GLY A 101 11.40 -0.93 0.77
N TYR A 102 12.41 -0.07 0.68
CA TYR A 102 13.80 -0.50 0.60
C TYR A 102 14.25 -1.28 1.85
N VAL A 103 13.93 -0.78 3.05
CA VAL A 103 14.25 -1.47 4.31
C VAL A 103 13.58 -2.84 4.38
N THR A 104 12.30 -2.94 4.05
CA THR A 104 11.56 -4.21 4.06
C THR A 104 12.02 -5.18 2.98
N PHE A 105 12.48 -4.68 1.83
CA PHE A 105 13.15 -5.49 0.81
C PHE A 105 14.45 -6.11 1.35
N LEU A 106 15.31 -5.34 2.02
CA LEU A 106 16.53 -5.85 2.65
C LEU A 106 16.23 -6.87 3.74
N ILE A 107 15.21 -6.61 4.57
CA ILE A 107 14.70 -7.57 5.55
C ILE A 107 14.27 -8.87 4.83
N GLY A 108 13.55 -8.76 3.72
CA GLY A 108 13.13 -9.90 2.91
C GLY A 108 14.32 -10.73 2.41
N GLN A 109 15.35 -10.07 1.88
CA GLN A 109 16.57 -10.75 1.44
C GLN A 109 17.30 -11.45 2.58
N TYR A 110 17.43 -10.81 3.73
CA TYR A 110 18.04 -11.41 4.91
C TYR A 110 17.27 -12.68 5.33
N LEU A 111 15.94 -12.59 5.32
CA LEU A 111 15.05 -13.67 5.72
C LEU A 111 14.97 -14.80 4.68
N HIS A 112 15.22 -14.52 3.39
CA HIS A 112 15.28 -15.54 2.34
C HIS A 112 16.21 -16.71 2.70
N LYS A 113 17.33 -16.42 3.38
CA LYS A 113 18.35 -17.42 3.77
C LYS A 113 17.97 -18.24 5.01
N LYS A 114 16.91 -17.88 5.74
CA LYS A 114 16.53 -18.52 7.02
C LYS A 114 15.37 -19.50 6.82
N ILE A 115 15.53 -20.74 7.30
CA ILE A 115 14.52 -21.80 7.20
C ILE A 115 13.19 -21.42 7.87
N ALA A 116 13.24 -20.71 9.00
CA ALA A 116 12.05 -20.24 9.73
C ALA A 116 11.15 -19.34 8.88
N PHE A 117 11.72 -18.56 7.96
CA PHE A 117 10.93 -17.65 7.11
C PHE A 117 10.21 -18.36 5.97
N ARG A 118 10.52 -19.64 5.70
CA ARG A 118 9.74 -20.47 4.79
C ARG A 118 8.27 -20.55 5.23
N TYR A 119 8.01 -20.63 6.54
CA TYR A 119 6.66 -20.69 7.09
C TYR A 119 5.91 -19.36 6.96
N VAL A 120 6.56 -18.24 7.29
CA VAL A 120 5.98 -16.90 7.14
C VAL A 120 5.66 -16.62 5.67
N ARG A 121 6.57 -16.97 4.75
CA ARG A 121 6.36 -16.86 3.30
C ARG A 121 5.17 -17.67 2.81
N ILE A 122 5.01 -18.91 3.31
CA ILE A 122 3.89 -19.78 2.91
C ILE A 122 2.56 -19.28 3.50
N LYS A 123 2.56 -18.67 4.69
CA LYS A 123 1.33 -18.17 5.33
C LYS A 123 0.85 -16.84 4.74
N TYR A 124 1.73 -15.85 4.64
CA TYR A 124 1.35 -14.48 4.24
C TYR A 124 1.43 -14.24 2.73
N PHE A 125 2.33 -14.91 2.02
CA PHE A 125 2.59 -14.67 0.60
C PHE A 125 2.21 -15.84 -0.31
N LYS A 126 1.38 -16.77 0.18
CA LYS A 126 0.98 -18.00 -0.53
C LYS A 126 0.50 -17.73 -1.96
N GLN A 127 -0.31 -16.68 -2.13
CA GLN A 127 -0.95 -16.34 -3.40
C GLN A 127 -0.07 -15.46 -4.27
N SER A 128 0.67 -14.51 -3.68
CA SER A 128 1.47 -13.52 -4.39
C SER A 128 2.82 -14.09 -4.86
N TRP A 129 3.37 -15.09 -4.16
CA TRP A 129 4.66 -15.68 -4.50
C TRP A 129 4.71 -16.40 -5.87
N PRO A 130 3.78 -17.31 -6.20
CA PRO A 130 3.75 -17.92 -7.53
C PRO A 130 3.52 -16.88 -8.63
N GLN A 131 2.74 -15.85 -8.33
CA GLN A 131 2.48 -14.75 -9.27
C GLN A 131 3.74 -13.91 -9.51
N LEU A 132 4.53 -13.64 -8.47
CA LEU A 132 5.81 -12.94 -8.63
C LEU A 132 6.76 -13.75 -9.52
N LYS A 133 6.88 -15.06 -9.30
CA LYS A 133 7.70 -15.92 -10.17
C LYS A 133 7.21 -15.96 -11.62
N LYS A 134 5.91 -15.93 -11.84
CA LYS A 134 5.29 -16.05 -13.18
C LYS A 134 5.28 -14.73 -13.96
N TYR A 135 5.02 -13.62 -13.28
CA TYR A 135 4.75 -12.32 -13.88
C TYR A 135 5.85 -11.28 -13.61
N GLY A 136 6.72 -11.49 -12.62
CA GLY A 136 7.88 -10.63 -12.34
C GLY A 136 7.49 -9.16 -12.20
N ILE A 137 8.13 -8.29 -12.99
CA ILE A 137 7.88 -6.84 -13.00
C ILE A 137 6.41 -6.47 -13.24
N PHE A 138 5.63 -7.29 -13.96
CA PHE A 138 4.21 -7.02 -14.17
C PHE A 138 3.41 -7.08 -12.87
N LEU A 139 3.83 -7.91 -11.90
CA LEU A 139 3.22 -7.89 -10.56
C LEU A 139 3.56 -6.60 -9.82
N ILE A 140 4.79 -6.10 -9.94
CA ILE A 140 5.22 -4.85 -9.31
C ILE A 140 4.43 -3.67 -9.88
N ILE A 141 4.24 -3.62 -11.21
CA ILE A 141 3.40 -2.61 -11.85
C ILE A 141 1.96 -2.70 -11.35
N VAL A 142 1.38 -3.90 -11.29
CA VAL A 142 0.03 -4.10 -10.73
C VAL A 142 -0.05 -3.62 -9.29
N ALA A 143 0.95 -3.94 -8.47
CA ALA A 143 1.00 -3.53 -7.08
C ALA A 143 1.05 -2.01 -6.92
N ALA A 144 1.79 -1.31 -7.78
CA ALA A 144 1.92 0.15 -7.75
C ALA A 144 0.63 0.90 -8.17
N ILE A 145 -0.22 0.28 -8.99
CA ILE A 145 -1.50 0.86 -9.41
C ILE A 145 -2.68 0.44 -8.53
N THR A 146 -2.50 -0.59 -7.70
CA THR A 146 -3.51 -1.07 -6.76
C THR A 146 -3.32 -0.42 -5.39
N PRO A 147 -4.37 -0.35 -4.55
CA PRO A 147 -4.27 0.09 -3.16
C PRO A 147 -3.63 -1.02 -2.30
N LEU A 148 -2.43 -1.44 -2.67
CA LEU A 148 -1.65 -2.44 -1.96
C LEU A 148 -0.48 -1.76 -1.24
N PRO A 149 -0.16 -2.22 -0.03
CA PRO A 149 0.92 -1.64 0.73
C PRO A 149 2.28 -1.95 0.11
N TRP A 150 3.06 -0.91 -0.15
CA TRP A 150 4.28 -1.01 -0.94
C TRP A 150 5.36 -1.84 -0.23
N SER A 151 5.51 -1.65 1.08
CA SER A 151 6.42 -2.41 1.93
C SER A 151 6.21 -3.93 1.88
N ALA A 152 4.96 -4.39 1.80
CA ALA A 152 4.64 -5.82 1.74
C ALA A 152 5.10 -6.42 0.41
N ILE A 153 4.99 -5.66 -0.67
CA ILE A 153 5.44 -6.05 -2.01
C ILE A 153 6.97 -6.06 -2.07
N CYS A 154 7.62 -5.05 -1.49
CA CYS A 154 9.08 -5.02 -1.37
C CYS A 154 9.61 -6.20 -0.53
N LEU A 155 8.98 -6.50 0.61
CA LEU A 155 9.34 -7.68 1.41
C LEU A 155 9.18 -8.97 0.60
N LEU A 156 8.07 -9.10 -0.13
CA LEU A 156 7.81 -10.26 -0.99
C LEU A 156 8.94 -10.43 -2.02
N VAL A 157 9.30 -9.36 -2.71
CA VAL A 157 10.37 -9.37 -3.74
C VAL A 157 11.73 -9.68 -3.12
N GLY A 158 12.07 -9.07 -1.98
CA GLY A 158 13.31 -9.35 -1.26
C GLY A 158 13.38 -10.80 -0.78
N SER A 159 12.29 -11.31 -0.21
CA SER A 159 12.18 -12.72 0.20
C SER A 159 12.21 -13.70 -0.95
N ALA A 160 12.02 -13.21 -2.20
CA ALA A 160 12.17 -13.97 -3.43
C ALA A 160 13.62 -14.14 -3.89
N GLY A 161 14.57 -13.46 -3.22
CA GLY A 161 15.99 -13.55 -3.54
C GLY A 161 16.37 -12.71 -4.75
N TYR A 162 15.59 -11.67 -5.08
CA TYR A 162 16.00 -10.69 -6.08
C TYR A 162 17.24 -9.92 -5.59
N PRO A 163 18.21 -9.62 -6.46
CA PRO A 163 19.41 -8.88 -6.09
C PRO A 163 19.10 -7.44 -5.67
N SER A 164 19.88 -6.90 -4.73
CA SER A 164 19.77 -5.52 -4.23
C SER A 164 20.59 -4.50 -5.04
N GLY A 165 21.39 -4.98 -5.99
CA GLY A 165 22.33 -4.25 -6.83
C GLY A 165 22.97 -5.19 -7.84
#